data_AF-A0A3M1ZIU3-F1
#
_entry.id   AF-A0A3M1ZIU3-F1
#
_cell.length_a   1.000
_cell.length_b   1.000
_cell.length_c   1.000
_cell.angle_alpha   90.00
_cell.angle_beta   90.00
_cell.angle_gamma   90.00
#
_symmetry.space_group_name_H-M   'P 1'
#
loop_
_entity.id
_entity.type
_entity.pdbx_description
1 polymer ?
#
loop_
_entity_poly.entity_id
_entity_poly.type
_entity_poly.pdbx_seq_one_letter_code
_entity_poly.pdbx_strand_id
1 'polypeptide(L)'
;MAMSKRDKLICALFFAGALGFCVTALVDAVPEVRRLAREKRGLEQDILAMKAREKDLLREIRALRSGDPRAIERRAREDLGMVRQGETLFLLPEAGDARR
;
A
#
# COMPACT_ATOMS: atom_id res chain seq x y z
N MET A 1 -31.18 -33.53 -46.75
CA MET A 1 -30.24 -34.41 -46.03
C MET A 1 -30.68 -34.42 -44.55
N ALA A 2 -31.55 -35.34 -44.17
CA ALA A 2 -32.15 -35.36 -42.83
C ALA A 2 -31.24 -36.15 -41.87
N MET A 3 -30.64 -35.46 -40.89
CA MET A 3 -29.86 -36.11 -39.84
C MET A 3 -30.71 -37.13 -39.08
N SER A 4 -30.14 -38.31 -38.85
CA SER A 4 -30.79 -39.38 -38.11
C SER A 4 -30.99 -38.98 -36.63
N LYS A 5 -31.96 -39.59 -35.95
CA LYS A 5 -32.23 -39.30 -34.52
C LYS A 5 -30.99 -39.47 -33.65
N ARG A 6 -30.08 -40.37 -34.01
CA ARG A 6 -28.81 -40.62 -33.30
C ARG A 6 -27.81 -39.47 -33.46
N ASP A 7 -27.70 -38.91 -34.66
CA ASP A 7 -26.77 -37.81 -34.96
C ASP A 7 -27.17 -36.54 -34.19
N LYS A 8 -28.49 -36.28 -34.10
CA LYS A 8 -29.02 -35.15 -33.32
C LYS A 8 -28.73 -35.30 -31.82
N LEU A 9 -28.77 -36.53 -31.31
CA LEU A 9 -28.52 -36.85 -29.90
C LEU A 9 -27.03 -36.66 -29.55
N ILE A 10 -26.14 -37.07 -30.44
CA ILE A 10 -24.69 -36.88 -30.28
C ILE A 10 -24.33 -35.39 -30.31
N CYS A 11 -24.88 -34.63 -31.27
CA CYS A 11 -24.67 -33.18 -31.30
C CYS A 11 -25.20 -32.50 -30.03
N ALA A 12 -26.41 -32.86 -29.57
CA ALA A 12 -26.99 -32.27 -28.37
C ALA A 12 -26.13 -32.52 -27.12
N LEU A 13 -25.61 -33.74 -26.96
CA LEU A 13 -24.71 -34.08 -25.85
C LEU A 13 -23.37 -33.35 -25.94
N PHE A 14 -22.80 -33.24 -27.15
CA PHE A 14 -21.56 -32.49 -27.37
C PHE A 14 -21.73 -31.00 -27.02
N PHE A 15 -22.81 -30.37 -27.49
CA PHE A 15 -23.09 -28.97 -27.16
C PHE A 15 -23.37 -28.77 -25.67
N ALA A 16 -24.08 -29.69 -25.01
CA ALA A 16 -24.31 -29.63 -23.57
C ALA A 16 -23.01 -29.76 -22.77
N GLY A 17 -22.11 -30.67 -23.18
CA GLY A 17 -20.79 -30.84 -22.57
C GLY A 17 -19.88 -29.63 -22.78
N ALA A 18 -19.83 -29.09 -24.01
CA ALA A 18 -19.06 -27.90 -24.33
C ALA A 18 -19.58 -26.66 -23.56
N LEU A 19 -20.90 -26.51 -23.45
CA LEU A 19 -21.51 -25.44 -22.66
C LEU A 19 -21.17 -25.57 -21.18
N GLY A 20 -21.27 -26.77 -20.61
CA GLY A 20 -20.90 -27.04 -19.22
C GLY A 20 -19.42 -26.72 -18.94
N PHE A 21 -18.52 -27.15 -19.82
CA PHE A 21 -17.09 -26.86 -19.71
C PHE A 21 -16.78 -25.36 -19.82
N CYS A 22 -17.43 -24.65 -20.75
CA CYS A 22 -17.31 -23.19 -20.86
C CYS A 22 -17.77 -22.47 -19.58
N VAL A 23 -18.87 -22.92 -18.97
CA VAL A 23 -19.37 -22.32 -17.72
C VAL A 23 -18.39 -22.53 -16.58
N THR A 24 -17.87 -23.75 -16.39
CA THR A 24 -16.89 -24.02 -15.32
C THR A 24 -15.59 -23.25 -15.51
N ALA A 25 -15.06 -23.19 -16.73
CA ALA A 25 -13.85 -22.45 -17.03
C ALA A 25 -14.01 -20.93 -16.83
N LEU A 26 -15.20 -20.39 -17.09
CA LEU A 26 -15.50 -18.97 -16.91
C LEU A 26 -15.66 -18.58 -15.43
N VAL A 27 -16.24 -19.47 -14.60
CA VAL A 27 -16.44 -19.23 -13.16
C VAL A 27 -15.13 -19.04 -12.42
N ASP A 28 -14.07 -19.77 -12.78
CA ASP A 28 -12.77 -19.67 -12.11
C ASP A 28 -11.96 -18.43 -12.56
N ALA A 29 -12.16 -17.97 -13.81
CA ALA A 29 -11.44 -16.83 -14.36
C ALA A 29 -11.88 -15.48 -13.75
N VAL A 30 -13.17 -15.31 -13.45
CA VAL A 30 -13.74 -14.07 -12.94
C VAL A 30 -13.22 -13.65 -11.55
N PRO A 31 -13.17 -14.51 -10.52
CA PRO A 31 -12.70 -14.13 -9.19
C PRO A 31 -11.22 -13.77 -9.18
N GLU A 32 -10.39 -14.45 -9.97
CA GLU A 32 -8.96 -14.19 -10.07
C GLU A 32 -8.69 -12.81 -10.67
N VAL A 33 -9.33 -12.48 -11.79
CA VAL A 33 -9.22 -11.14 -12.40
C VAL A 33 -9.69 -10.04 -11.44
N ARG A 34 -10.75 -10.29 -10.66
CA ARG A 34 -11.22 -9.35 -9.62
C ARG A 34 -10.27 -9.24 -8.44
N ARG A 35 -9.55 -10.31 -8.07
CA ARG A 35 -8.52 -10.27 -7.04
C ARG A 35 -7.34 -9.42 -7.51
N LEU A 36 -6.79 -9.73 -8.69
CA LEU A 36 -5.69 -8.97 -9.30
C LEU A 36 -6.05 -7.49 -9.49
N ALA A 37 -7.28 -7.19 -9.93
CA ALA A 37 -7.73 -5.81 -10.08
C ALA A 37 -7.79 -5.05 -8.74
N ARG A 38 -8.18 -5.73 -7.65
CA ARG A 38 -8.17 -5.13 -6.30
C ARG A 38 -6.75 -4.92 -5.79
N GLU A 39 -5.89 -5.91 -5.96
CA GLU A 39 -4.48 -5.86 -5.57
C GLU A 39 -3.75 -4.74 -6.30
N LYS A 40 -3.94 -4.63 -7.62
CA LYS A 40 -3.41 -3.53 -8.43
C LYS A 40 -3.85 -2.16 -7.88
N ARG A 41 -5.13 -1.99 -7.56
CA ARG A 41 -5.63 -0.72 -6.99
C ARG A 41 -5.00 -0.41 -5.64
N GLY A 42 -4.79 -1.42 -4.79
CA GLY A 42 -4.09 -1.26 -3.51
C GLY A 42 -2.65 -0.79 -3.71
N LEU A 43 -1.91 -1.48 -4.59
CA LEU A 43 -0.53 -1.11 -4.92
C LEU A 43 -0.42 0.29 -5.53
N GLU A 44 -1.37 0.70 -6.38
CA GLU A 44 -1.42 2.06 -6.94
C GLU A 44 -1.61 3.12 -5.84
N GLN A 45 -2.47 2.85 -4.86
CA GLN A 45 -2.66 3.74 -3.70
C GLN A 45 -1.41 3.82 -2.83
N ASP A 46 -0.73 2.69 -2.59
CA ASP A 46 0.50 2.64 -1.81
C ASP A 46 1.62 3.42 -2.49
N ILE A 47 1.77 3.29 -3.81
CA ILE A 47 2.75 4.07 -4.60
C ILE A 47 2.49 5.57 -4.45
N LEU A 48 1.22 6.00 -4.52
CA LEU A 48 0.86 7.41 -4.34
C LEU A 48 1.22 7.92 -2.93
N ALA A 49 0.92 7.13 -1.90
CA ALA A 49 1.26 7.46 -0.52
C ALA A 49 2.79 7.53 -0.30
N MET A 50 3.54 6.59 -0.87
CA MET A 50 5.00 6.58 -0.80
C MET A 50 5.62 7.80 -1.48
N LYS A 51 5.14 8.17 -2.67
CA LYS A 51 5.61 9.38 -3.39
C LYS A 51 5.32 10.67 -2.62
N ALA A 52 4.17 10.75 -1.95
CA ALA A 52 3.86 11.89 -1.10
C ALA A 52 4.86 12.00 0.08
N ARG A 53 5.12 10.88 0.77
CA ARG A 53 6.12 10.83 1.85
C ARG A 53 7.53 11.18 1.37
N GLU A 54 7.94 10.65 0.22
CA GLU A 54 9.24 10.95 -0.38
C GLU A 54 9.40 12.46 -0.64
N LYS A 55 8.37 13.10 -1.20
CA LYS A 55 8.38 14.55 -1.46
C LYS A 55 8.56 15.37 -0.18
N ASP A 56 7.91 14.96 0.90
CA ASP A 56 7.99 15.64 2.19
C ASP A 56 9.36 15.45 2.86
N LEU A 57 9.88 14.22 2.86
CA LEU A 57 11.25 13.94 3.33
C LEU A 57 12.30 14.72 2.54
N LEU A 58 12.18 14.79 1.22
CA LEU A 58 13.10 15.59 0.40
C LEU A 58 12.99 17.09 0.67
N ARG A 59 11.82 17.58 1.08
CA ARG A 59 11.65 18.99 1.51
C ARG A 59 12.38 19.23 2.82
N GLU A 60 12.25 18.30 3.78
CA GLU A 60 12.94 18.36 5.07
C GLU A 60 14.47 18.29 4.89
N ILE A 61 14.97 17.33 4.11
CA ILE A 61 16.39 17.22 3.78
C ILE A 61 16.91 18.52 3.16
N ARG A 62 16.16 19.13 2.24
CA ARG A 62 16.55 20.42 1.64
C ARG A 62 16.59 21.55 2.66
N ALA A 63 15.60 21.65 3.54
CA ALA A 63 15.58 22.67 4.60
C ALA A 63 16.81 22.53 5.51
N LEU A 64 17.11 21.31 5.95
CA LEU A 64 18.28 21.01 6.78
C LEU A 64 19.59 21.30 6.04
N ARG A 65 19.74 20.86 4.78
CA ARG A 65 20.95 21.08 3.97
C ARG A 65 21.16 22.54 3.56
N SER A 66 20.09 23.31 3.39
CA SER A 66 20.17 24.74 3.06
C SER A 66 20.75 25.59 4.19
N GLY A 67 20.93 24.99 5.38
CA GLY A 67 21.54 25.69 6.50
C GLY A 67 20.57 26.57 7.28
N ASP A 68 19.24 26.37 7.16
CA ASP A 68 18.26 27.13 7.94
C ASP A 68 18.55 26.95 9.45
N PRO A 69 19.03 28.00 10.15
CA PRO A 69 19.47 27.89 11.53
C PRO A 69 18.35 27.41 12.46
N ARG A 70 17.09 27.75 12.16
CA ARG A 70 15.94 27.35 12.98
C ARG A 70 15.60 25.88 12.80
N ALA A 71 15.71 25.36 11.58
CA ALA A 71 15.47 23.94 11.31
C ALA A 71 16.54 23.05 11.96
N ILE A 72 17.80 23.47 11.88
CA ILE A 72 18.93 22.78 12.51
C ILE A 72 18.81 22.81 14.03
N GLU A 73 18.54 23.99 14.61
CA GLU A 73 18.40 24.13 16.07
C GLU A 73 17.28 23.27 16.64
N ARG A 74 16.11 23.26 15.98
CA ARG A 74 14.98 22.43 16.40
C ARG A 74 15.38 20.95 16.46
N ARG A 75 16.05 20.44 15.43
CA ARG A 75 16.45 19.02 15.40
C ARG A 75 17.57 18.71 16.40
N ALA A 76 18.50 19.64 16.61
CA ALA A 76 19.54 19.50 17.63
C ALA A 76 18.95 19.43 19.06
N ARG A 77 17.90 20.21 19.34
CA ARG A 77 17.20 20.15 20.64
C ARG A 77 16.36 18.89 20.79
N GLU A 78 15.56 18.54 19.78
CA GLU A 78 14.60 17.42 19.85
C GLU A 78 15.26 16.05 19.79
N ASP A 79 16.22 15.84 18.90
CA ASP A 79 16.84 14.52 18.70
C ASP A 79 18.11 14.30 19.51
N LEU A 80 18.89 15.37 19.68
CA LEU A 80 20.23 15.28 20.24
C LEU A 80 20.32 15.86 21.66
N GLY A 81 19.24 16.46 22.18
CA GLY A 81 19.21 17.09 23.50
C GLY A 81 20.20 18.25 23.65
N MET A 82 20.67 18.83 22.54
CA MET A 82 21.68 19.88 22.56
C MET A 82 21.07 21.23 22.96
N VAL A 83 21.81 22.01 23.75
CA VAL A 83 21.49 23.40 24.12
C VAL A 83 22.63 24.33 23.70
N ARG A 84 22.34 25.61 23.47
CA ARG A 84 23.41 26.56 23.11
C ARG A 84 24.31 26.84 24.32
N GLN A 85 25.57 27.23 24.05
CA GLN A 85 26.43 27.73 25.11
C GLN A 85 25.77 28.93 25.82
N GLY A 86 25.75 28.87 27.16
CA GLY A 86 25.13 29.89 28.01
C GLY A 86 23.65 29.66 28.33
N GLU A 87 23.01 28.63 27.76
CA GLU A 87 21.65 28.23 28.15
C GLU A 87 21.68 27.23 29.32
N THR A 88 20.60 27.21 30.11
CA THR A 88 20.39 26.24 31.19
C THR A 88 19.30 25.25 30.78
N LEU A 89 19.62 23.95 30.81
CA LEU A 89 18.66 22.87 30.55
C LEU A 89 17.95 22.47 31.86
N PHE A 90 16.62 22.50 31.86
CA PHE A 90 15.81 21.98 32.96
C PHE A 90 15.23 20.61 32.57
N LEU A 91 15.69 19.56 33.24
CA LEU A 91 15.12 18.22 33.13
C LEU A 91 14.09 18.06 34.25
N LEU A 92 12.80 17.98 33.90
CA LEU A 92 11.76 17.71 34.88
C LEU A 92 11.64 16.19 35.06
N PRO A 93 11.71 15.67 36.30
CA PRO A 93 11.44 14.26 36.55
C PRO A 93 9.99 13.93 36.21
N GLU A 94 9.76 12.74 35.68
CA GLU A 94 8.41 12.20 35.49
C GLU A 94 7.70 12.10 36.86
N ALA A 95 6.39 12.32 36.89
CA ALA A 95 5.60 12.44 38.13
C ALA A 95 5.66 11.21 39.08
N GLY A 96 6.31 10.12 38.67
CA GLY A 96 6.55 8.90 39.45
C GLY A 96 7.88 8.82 40.20
N ASP A 97 8.88 9.65 39.86
CA ASP A 97 10.25 9.50 40.40
C ASP A 97 10.47 10.17 41.76
N ALA A 98 9.59 11.08 42.17
CA ALA A 98 9.68 11.80 43.45
C ALA A 98 9.33 10.95 44.70
N ARG A 99 9.09 9.63 44.53
CA ARG A 99 8.62 8.71 45.58
C ARG A 99 9.60 7.58 45.91
N ARG A 100 10.87 7.69 45.51
CA ARG A 100 11.96 6.75 45.84
C ARG A 100 13.03 7.40 46.68
#